data_AF-A0A9E5VU31-F1
#
_entry.id   AF-A0A9E5VU31-F1
#
_cell.length_a   1.000
_cell.length_b   1.000
_cell.length_c   1.000
_cell.angle_alpha   90.00
_cell.angle_beta   90.00
_cell.angle_gamma   90.00
#
_symmetry.space_group_name_H-M   'P 1'
#
loop_
_entity.id
_entity.type
_entity.pdbx_description
1 polymer ?
#
loop_
_entity_poly.entity_id
_entity_poly.type
_entity_poly.pdbx_seq_one_letter_code
_entity_poly.pdbx_strand_id
1 'polypeptide(L)'
;MASRLRMGFIVGASLWPALLTGCAGVQEGMAPAPARTRPAMMRGAPAADMARAMLESAAAEQLGQPALDPARERRLLVYNAELHLVVGDIRATLDAVQRLAESLGGHLHTMEAQSIVVKVPADRFHEAMDAVAEMGELGRRAIRGADVTDQVQDLRLRLKNAEQMRDRLAALAERADDMKAVLDIERELGRVTETVETLKGKLQALEHSVAFSTITVHLNSPIPQAEWTVEIPFRWVYTLGQGLIARPDAQEPHVPSLRRRIVFKAPAGFVKYYEADYTSRLMSADGLRVYVRRHRNYDNGSLEFWSGLARRALVEKGGIALGEPEASELTNGRTAHIMQGRRRMGREDVAYLLAIWSDKGHVYTWETWGPAEEMEKALPALRNAIRTMHAPWYDFLF
;
A
#
# COMPACT_ATOMS: atom_id res chain seq x y z
N MET A 1 -43.52 -51.42 -32.95
CA MET A 1 -44.08 -50.14 -33.46
C MET A 1 -42.94 -49.13 -33.58
N ALA A 2 -42.68 -48.68 -34.81
CA ALA A 2 -41.75 -47.60 -35.18
C ALA A 2 -42.30 -46.24 -34.66
N SER A 3 -41.53 -45.16 -34.44
CA SER A 3 -40.56 -44.42 -35.28
C SER A 3 -39.52 -43.71 -34.37
N ARG A 4 -38.21 -43.67 -34.63
CA ARG A 4 -37.40 -42.93 -35.62
C ARG A 4 -37.71 -41.42 -35.75
N LEU A 5 -36.82 -40.58 -35.23
CA LEU A 5 -36.17 -39.51 -36.02
C LEU A 5 -34.76 -39.19 -35.47
N ARG A 6 -33.80 -39.09 -36.39
CA ARG A 6 -32.37 -38.72 -36.24
C ARG A 6 -32.17 -37.27 -36.69
N MET A 7 -31.14 -36.59 -36.17
CA MET A 7 -30.20 -35.64 -36.83
C MET A 7 -29.62 -34.72 -35.75
N GLY A 8 -28.33 -34.36 -35.70
CA GLY A 8 -27.16 -34.59 -36.55
C GLY A 8 -26.04 -33.65 -36.06
N PHE A 9 -24.84 -34.20 -35.88
CA PHE A 9 -23.58 -33.51 -35.57
C PHE A 9 -23.12 -32.63 -36.75
N ILE A 10 -22.55 -31.44 -36.52
CA ILE A 10 -21.52 -30.85 -37.40
C ILE A 10 -20.46 -30.10 -36.57
N VAL A 11 -19.22 -30.56 -36.71
CA VAL A 11 -17.94 -29.92 -36.36
C VAL A 11 -17.54 -29.04 -37.55
N GLY A 12 -17.14 -27.79 -37.31
CA GLY A 12 -16.70 -26.86 -38.34
C GLY A 12 -15.28 -26.35 -38.11
N ALA A 13 -14.33 -26.92 -38.87
CA ALA A 13 -12.96 -26.43 -39.07
C ALA A 13 -12.83 -25.98 -40.53
N SER A 14 -12.33 -24.78 -40.82
CA SER A 14 -11.70 -24.35 -42.09
C SER A 14 -11.39 -22.85 -42.03
N LEU A 15 -10.14 -22.40 -42.20
CA LEU A 15 -9.33 -22.27 -43.43
C LEU A 15 -9.51 -20.91 -44.16
N TRP A 16 -8.36 -20.25 -44.27
CA TRP A 16 -7.97 -19.08 -45.07
C TRP A 16 -8.49 -19.10 -46.51
N PRO A 17 -8.73 -17.92 -47.12
CA PRO A 17 -8.29 -17.74 -48.50
C PRO A 17 -7.51 -16.43 -48.72
N ALA A 18 -6.40 -16.58 -49.41
CA ALA A 18 -5.64 -15.50 -50.03
C ALA A 18 -6.38 -15.00 -51.27
N LEU A 19 -6.33 -13.68 -51.51
CA LEU A 19 -6.70 -13.07 -52.78
C LEU A 19 -5.56 -12.14 -53.23
N LEU A 20 -4.94 -12.55 -54.33
CA LEU A 20 -4.04 -11.79 -55.19
C LEU A 20 -4.86 -10.93 -56.17
N THR A 21 -4.42 -9.68 -56.41
CA THR A 21 -4.50 -8.82 -57.62
C THR A 21 -4.54 -7.35 -57.17
N GLY A 22 -3.82 -6.37 -57.73
CA GLY A 22 -2.93 -6.30 -58.87
C GLY A 22 -2.17 -4.95 -58.88
N CYS A 23 -1.20 -4.84 -59.78
CA CYS A 23 -0.19 -3.79 -59.90
C CYS A 23 -0.72 -2.40 -60.34
N ALA A 24 -0.09 -1.34 -59.84
CA ALA A 24 0.21 -0.13 -60.62
C ALA A 24 1.46 0.55 -60.01
N GLY A 25 2.53 0.66 -60.81
CA GLY A 25 3.81 1.22 -60.39
C GLY A 25 3.94 2.71 -60.71
N VAL A 26 4.78 3.40 -59.92
CA VAL A 26 5.49 4.63 -60.31
C VAL A 26 6.86 4.64 -59.60
N GLN A 27 7.90 4.31 -60.37
CA GLN A 27 9.24 4.90 -60.42
C GLN A 27 9.76 5.67 -59.18
N GLU A 28 10.58 5.00 -58.36
CA GLU A 28 11.56 5.66 -57.49
C GLU A 28 12.90 5.81 -58.23
N GLY A 29 13.33 7.06 -58.40
CA GLY A 29 14.64 7.42 -58.91
C GLY A 29 15.71 7.18 -57.84
N MET A 30 16.50 6.12 -58.03
CA MET A 30 17.72 5.85 -57.28
C MET A 30 18.81 6.88 -57.69
N ALA A 31 19.14 7.81 -56.81
CA ALA A 31 20.31 8.68 -56.96
C ALA A 31 21.60 7.88 -56.65
N PRO A 32 22.68 8.02 -57.44
CA PRO A 32 23.91 7.26 -57.22
C PRO A 32 24.75 7.82 -56.07
N ALA A 33 25.34 6.91 -55.30
CA ALA A 33 26.32 7.19 -54.26
C ALA A 33 27.57 7.89 -54.81
N PRO A 34 28.18 8.87 -54.09
CA PRO A 34 29.41 9.50 -54.55
C PRO A 34 30.63 8.56 -54.39
N ALA A 35 31.43 8.54 -55.45
CA ALA A 35 32.67 7.79 -55.56
C ALA A 35 33.73 8.25 -54.54
N ARG A 36 34.40 7.27 -53.93
CA ARG A 36 35.62 7.46 -53.13
C ARG A 36 36.72 8.08 -54.01
N THR A 37 37.07 9.32 -53.73
CA THR A 37 38.23 10.00 -54.35
C THR A 37 39.50 9.65 -53.56
N ARG A 38 40.56 9.23 -54.28
CA ARG A 38 41.91 9.02 -53.73
C ARG A 38 42.49 10.36 -53.24
N PRO A 39 43.29 10.40 -52.16
CA PRO A 39 43.91 11.63 -51.71
C PRO A 39 44.97 12.09 -52.72
N ALA A 40 44.85 13.33 -53.18
CA ALA A 40 45.88 14.03 -53.92
C ALA A 40 47.00 14.46 -52.95
N MET A 41 48.25 14.23 -53.33
CA MET A 41 49.43 14.78 -52.65
C MET A 41 49.37 16.32 -52.71
N MET A 42 49.26 16.97 -51.55
CA MET A 42 49.47 18.41 -51.43
C MET A 42 50.97 18.71 -51.36
N ARG A 43 51.44 19.56 -52.27
CA ARG A 43 52.73 20.27 -52.14
C ARG A 43 52.63 21.26 -50.98
N GLY A 44 53.70 21.33 -50.18
CA GLY A 44 53.77 22.13 -48.95
C GLY A 44 53.53 23.62 -49.16
N ALA A 45 52.68 24.18 -48.30
CA ALA A 45 52.61 25.61 -48.04
C ALA A 45 53.76 26.03 -47.10
N PRO A 46 54.35 27.23 -47.25
CA PRO A 46 55.45 27.68 -46.42
C PRO A 46 55.01 27.91 -44.97
N ALA A 47 55.88 27.53 -44.02
CA ALA A 47 55.63 27.55 -42.57
C ALA A 47 55.21 28.91 -41.99
N ALA A 48 55.33 30.00 -42.76
CA ALA A 48 54.93 31.35 -42.35
C ALA A 48 53.40 31.54 -42.27
N ASP A 49 52.63 30.85 -43.13
CA ASP A 49 51.17 30.98 -43.17
C ASP A 49 50.49 30.22 -42.02
N MET A 50 51.10 29.11 -41.56
CA MET A 50 50.63 28.38 -40.38
C MET A 50 50.88 29.15 -39.08
N ALA A 51 52.02 29.83 -38.97
CA ALA A 51 52.33 30.64 -37.78
C ALA A 51 51.38 31.84 -37.63
N ARG A 52 50.98 32.45 -38.76
CA ARG A 52 50.02 33.56 -38.77
C ARG A 52 48.59 33.11 -38.46
N ALA A 53 48.18 31.97 -38.99
CA ALA A 53 46.88 31.36 -38.68
C ALA A 53 46.76 30.92 -37.20
N MET A 54 47.85 30.47 -36.58
CA MET A 54 47.88 30.12 -35.14
C MET A 54 47.89 31.36 -34.23
N LEU A 55 48.50 32.48 -34.66
CA LEU A 55 48.45 33.75 -33.95
C LEU A 55 47.08 34.44 -34.07
N GLU A 56 46.42 34.35 -35.22
CA GLU A 56 45.07 34.86 -35.42
C GLU A 56 44.01 33.99 -34.72
N SER A 57 44.20 32.67 -34.64
CA SER A 57 43.33 31.80 -33.83
C SER A 57 43.51 32.04 -32.32
N ALA A 58 44.75 32.26 -31.85
CA ALA A 58 45.02 32.60 -30.45
C ALA A 58 44.46 33.98 -30.05
N ALA A 59 44.44 34.96 -30.96
CA ALA A 59 43.84 36.28 -30.73
C ALA A 59 42.30 36.23 -30.74
N ALA A 60 41.68 35.33 -31.50
CA ALA A 60 40.23 35.11 -31.51
C ALA A 60 39.73 34.31 -30.29
N GLU A 61 40.59 33.51 -29.66
CA GLU A 61 40.26 32.68 -28.48
C GLU A 61 40.29 33.48 -27.16
N GLN A 62 40.84 34.70 -27.16
CA GLN A 62 40.88 35.61 -26.00
C GLN A 62 39.79 36.70 -25.96
N LEU A 63 38.92 36.79 -26.96
CA LEU A 63 37.79 37.75 -26.98
C LEU A 63 36.41 37.10 -26.84
N GLY A 64 36.35 35.86 -26.36
CA GLY A 64 35.11 35.07 -26.27
C GLY A 64 34.96 34.27 -24.99
N GLN A 65 35.57 34.69 -23.87
CA GLN A 65 35.08 34.25 -22.56
C GLN A 65 33.85 35.09 -22.25
N PRO A 66 32.62 34.52 -22.17
CA PRO A 66 31.53 35.27 -21.59
C PRO A 66 31.99 35.62 -20.17
N ALA A 67 32.21 36.92 -19.94
CA ALA A 67 32.34 37.44 -18.58
C ALA A 67 31.20 36.81 -17.78
N LEU A 68 31.56 36.06 -16.74
CA LEU A 68 30.57 35.54 -15.80
C LEU A 68 29.87 36.77 -15.23
N ASP A 69 28.70 37.06 -15.78
CA ASP A 69 27.80 38.10 -15.30
C ASP A 69 27.66 37.92 -13.79
N PRO A 70 28.00 38.92 -12.95
CA PRO A 70 27.85 38.84 -11.50
C PRO A 70 26.39 38.55 -11.06
N ALA A 71 25.42 38.61 -11.98
CA ALA A 71 24.06 38.11 -11.79
C ALA A 71 23.92 36.57 -11.73
N ARG A 72 24.93 35.78 -12.14
CA ARG A 72 24.90 34.30 -12.03
C ARG A 72 25.04 33.78 -10.60
N GLU A 73 25.48 34.60 -9.65
CA GLU A 73 25.93 34.14 -8.34
C GLU A 73 24.83 33.76 -7.33
N ARG A 74 23.53 33.97 -7.62
CA ARG A 74 22.45 33.50 -6.74
C ARG A 74 21.21 33.01 -7.50
N ARG A 75 21.40 32.15 -8.50
CA ARG A 75 20.26 31.42 -9.07
C ARG A 75 19.69 30.46 -8.03
N LEU A 76 18.39 30.58 -7.77
CA LEU A 76 17.66 29.69 -6.88
C LEU A 76 17.12 28.54 -7.73
N LEU A 77 17.78 27.38 -7.64
CA LEU A 77 17.44 26.19 -8.42
C LEU A 77 16.70 25.16 -7.56
N VAL A 78 15.66 24.56 -8.12
CA VAL A 78 14.93 23.44 -7.52
C VAL A 78 15.13 22.21 -8.39
N TYR A 79 15.59 21.11 -7.80
CA TYR A 79 15.75 19.83 -8.48
C TYR A 79 14.75 18.78 -7.99
N ASN A 80 14.18 18.05 -8.95
CA ASN A 80 13.36 16.88 -8.70
C ASN A 80 13.84 15.73 -9.59
N ALA A 81 14.06 14.55 -8.99
CA ALA A 81 14.36 13.31 -9.69
C ALA A 81 13.24 12.29 -9.53
N GLU A 82 13.02 11.51 -10.57
CA GLU A 82 12.20 10.32 -10.58
C GLU A 82 13.04 9.15 -11.11
N LEU A 83 13.17 8.10 -10.31
CA LEU A 83 13.96 6.90 -10.59
C LEU A 83 13.04 5.69 -10.57
N HIS A 84 13.16 4.81 -11.56
CA HIS A 84 12.51 3.49 -11.57
C HIS A 84 13.60 2.44 -11.53
N LEU A 85 13.64 1.65 -10.47
CA LEU A 85 14.66 0.63 -10.23
C LEU A 85 14.03 -0.76 -10.21
N VAL A 86 14.74 -1.72 -10.78
CA VAL A 86 14.45 -3.15 -10.62
C VAL A 86 15.37 -3.71 -9.54
N VAL A 87 14.80 -4.31 -8.50
CA VAL A 87 15.53 -4.77 -7.30
C VAL A 87 15.13 -6.18 -6.89
N GLY A 88 16.04 -6.89 -6.23
CA GLY A 88 15.79 -8.24 -5.72
C GLY A 88 14.88 -8.26 -4.49
N ASP A 89 15.06 -7.29 -3.59
CA ASP A 89 14.28 -7.15 -2.35
C ASP A 89 13.82 -5.69 -2.23
N ILE A 90 12.52 -5.47 -2.36
CA ILE A 90 11.95 -4.12 -2.31
C ILE A 90 12.12 -3.52 -0.92
N ARG A 91 11.88 -4.30 0.14
CA ARG A 91 11.89 -3.77 1.51
C ARG A 91 13.29 -3.33 1.91
N ALA A 92 14.29 -4.18 1.64
CA ALA A 92 15.67 -3.87 1.92
C ALA A 92 16.15 -2.61 1.18
N THR A 93 15.73 -2.43 -0.09
CA THR A 93 16.09 -1.23 -0.86
C THR A 93 15.37 0.02 -0.34
N LEU A 94 14.08 -0.03 0.02
CA LEU A 94 13.39 1.11 0.63
C LEU A 94 14.12 1.60 1.88
N ASP A 95 14.49 0.67 2.77
CA ASP A 95 15.21 0.98 4.00
C ASP A 95 16.62 1.52 3.71
N ALA A 96 17.28 1.05 2.64
CA ALA A 96 18.58 1.54 2.20
C ALA A 96 18.52 2.97 1.63
N VAL A 97 17.51 3.28 0.81
CA VAL A 97 17.29 4.63 0.25
C VAL A 97 17.00 5.62 1.37
N GLN A 98 16.19 5.24 2.37
CA GLN A 98 15.94 6.09 3.54
C GLN A 98 17.23 6.41 4.29
N ARG A 99 18.02 5.38 4.64
CA ARG A 99 19.30 5.57 5.36
C ARG A 99 20.28 6.43 4.58
N LEU A 100 20.37 6.24 3.26
CA LEU A 100 21.20 7.07 2.40
C LEU A 100 20.78 8.54 2.48
N ALA A 101 19.47 8.83 2.32
CA ALA A 101 18.97 10.19 2.41
C ALA A 101 19.29 10.83 3.78
N GLU A 102 19.06 10.12 4.88
CA GLU A 102 19.40 10.58 6.23
C GLU A 102 20.91 10.83 6.41
N SER A 103 21.76 9.95 5.88
CA SER A 103 23.21 10.09 5.95
C SER A 103 23.75 11.33 5.22
N LEU A 104 23.04 11.79 4.20
CA LEU A 104 23.36 12.99 3.43
C LEU A 104 22.72 14.26 4.02
N GLY A 105 22.13 14.18 5.22
CA GLY A 105 21.44 15.31 5.87
C GLY A 105 20.03 15.57 5.32
N GLY A 106 19.48 14.61 4.58
CA GLY A 106 18.10 14.59 4.12
C GLY A 106 17.15 13.92 5.09
N HIS A 107 15.91 13.71 4.67
CA HIS A 107 14.89 13.02 5.44
C HIS A 107 13.87 12.30 4.54
N LEU A 108 13.23 11.29 5.11
CA LEU A 108 12.07 10.63 4.51
C LEU A 108 10.89 11.60 4.42
N HIS A 109 10.25 11.67 3.25
CA HIS A 109 8.99 12.38 3.07
C HIS A 109 7.80 11.42 3.09
N THR A 110 7.83 10.39 2.24
CA THR A 110 6.76 9.38 2.12
C THR A 110 7.37 8.03 1.77
N MET A 111 6.84 6.95 2.33
CA MET A 111 7.19 5.58 1.95
C MET A 111 5.92 4.75 1.79
N GLU A 112 5.83 4.04 0.68
CA GLU A 112 4.77 3.09 0.36
C GLU A 112 5.36 1.70 0.11
N ALA A 113 4.53 0.73 -0.27
CA ALA A 113 4.97 -0.65 -0.47
C ALA A 113 6.05 -0.82 -1.55
N GLN A 114 6.06 0.04 -2.58
CA GLN A 114 6.97 -0.05 -3.73
C GLN A 114 7.51 1.32 -4.16
N SER A 115 7.33 2.36 -3.32
CA SER A 115 7.78 3.71 -3.66
C SER A 115 8.30 4.41 -2.41
N ILE A 116 9.27 5.28 -2.60
CA ILE A 116 9.79 6.14 -1.54
C ILE A 116 10.10 7.53 -2.12
N VAL A 117 9.75 8.55 -1.35
CA VAL A 117 10.05 9.95 -1.63
C VAL A 117 10.95 10.46 -0.51
N VAL A 118 12.14 10.92 -0.86
CA VAL A 118 13.09 11.51 0.08
C VAL A 118 13.40 12.95 -0.30
N LYS A 119 13.66 13.78 0.71
CA LYS A 119 14.18 15.13 0.57
C LYS A 119 15.66 15.11 0.91
N VAL A 120 16.50 15.64 0.04
CA VAL A 120 17.95 15.70 0.24
C VAL A 120 18.44 17.15 0.06
N PRO A 121 19.47 17.59 0.79
CA PRO A 121 20.07 18.90 0.56
C PRO A 121 20.42 19.11 -0.92
N ALA A 122 20.13 20.30 -1.45
CA ALA A 122 20.25 20.55 -2.89
C ALA A 122 21.67 20.39 -3.45
N ASP A 123 22.69 20.64 -2.61
CA ASP A 123 24.11 20.42 -2.92
C ASP A 123 24.48 18.93 -3.02
N ARG A 124 23.71 18.05 -2.35
CA ARG A 124 23.89 16.59 -2.33
C ARG A 124 22.96 15.84 -3.28
N PHE A 125 22.17 16.56 -4.07
CA PHE A 125 21.17 15.95 -4.96
C PHE A 125 21.78 14.93 -5.93
N HIS A 126 22.88 15.29 -6.60
CA HIS A 126 23.50 14.41 -7.60
C HIS A 126 24.11 13.16 -6.96
N GLU A 127 24.83 13.34 -5.84
CA GLU A 127 25.40 12.26 -5.03
C GLU A 127 24.33 11.27 -4.57
N ALA A 128 23.23 11.78 -4.00
CA ALA A 128 22.12 10.94 -3.53
C ALA A 128 21.49 10.13 -4.67
N MET A 129 21.20 10.78 -5.79
CA MET A 129 20.53 10.14 -6.93
C MET A 129 21.42 9.08 -7.58
N ASP A 130 22.72 9.33 -7.75
CA ASP A 130 23.63 8.33 -8.34
C ASP A 130 23.79 7.14 -7.39
N ALA A 131 23.93 7.37 -6.07
CA ALA A 131 23.98 6.29 -5.09
C ALA A 131 22.69 5.47 -5.02
N VAL A 132 21.50 6.09 -5.18
CA VAL A 132 20.23 5.37 -5.30
C VAL A 132 20.20 4.52 -6.59
N ALA A 133 20.72 5.05 -7.71
CA ALA A 133 20.74 4.33 -8.98
C ALA A 133 21.62 3.07 -8.94
N GLU A 134 22.62 3.00 -8.06
CA GLU A 134 23.48 1.84 -7.86
C GLU A 134 22.83 0.72 -7.02
N MET A 135 21.71 1.00 -6.32
CA MET A 135 21.02 0.02 -5.47
C MET A 135 20.21 -1.02 -6.25
N GLY A 136 20.10 -0.88 -7.56
CA GLY A 136 19.34 -1.77 -8.42
C GLY A 136 19.65 -1.55 -9.90
N GLU A 137 18.91 -2.22 -10.77
CA GLU A 137 18.99 -1.99 -12.20
C GLU A 137 18.12 -0.78 -12.57
N LEU A 138 18.74 0.26 -13.10
CA LEU A 138 18.07 1.51 -13.47
C LEU A 138 17.23 1.32 -14.74
N GLY A 139 15.91 1.28 -14.60
CA GLY A 139 14.98 1.19 -15.73
C GLY A 139 14.66 2.56 -16.35
N ARG A 140 14.38 3.56 -15.52
CA ARG A 140 14.07 4.94 -15.97
C ARG A 140 14.65 5.97 -15.01
N ARG A 141 15.18 7.05 -15.58
CA ARG A 141 15.64 8.24 -14.84
C ARG A 141 15.08 9.48 -15.50
N ALA A 142 14.42 10.34 -14.72
CA ALA A 142 13.97 11.65 -15.15
C ALA A 142 14.40 12.70 -14.13
N ILE A 143 15.03 13.78 -14.60
CA ILE A 143 15.50 14.89 -13.76
C ILE A 143 14.86 16.16 -14.28
N ARG A 144 14.33 16.98 -13.38
CA ARG A 144 13.77 18.30 -13.69
C ARG A 144 14.42 19.33 -12.79
N GLY A 145 15.06 20.32 -13.41
CA GLY A 145 15.55 21.52 -12.75
C GLY A 145 14.67 22.72 -13.11
N ALA A 146 14.33 23.55 -12.14
CA ALA A 146 13.62 24.80 -12.35
C ALA A 146 14.38 25.95 -11.68
N ASP A 147 14.60 27.05 -12.41
CA ASP A 147 15.09 28.31 -11.85
C ASP A 147 13.90 29.12 -11.33
N VAL A 148 13.86 29.33 -10.02
CA VAL A 148 12.78 30.03 -9.32
C VAL A 148 13.21 31.41 -8.81
N THR A 149 14.35 31.93 -9.30
CA THR A 149 14.91 33.22 -8.85
C THR A 149 13.90 34.35 -9.02
N ASP A 150 13.31 34.49 -10.21
CA ASP A 150 12.33 35.53 -10.53
C ASP A 150 11.05 35.36 -9.71
N GLN A 151 10.62 34.11 -9.49
CA GLN A 151 9.42 33.79 -8.72
C GLN A 151 9.59 34.17 -7.24
N VAL A 152 10.74 33.87 -6.65
CA VAL A 152 11.07 34.26 -5.26
C VAL A 152 11.12 35.78 -5.15
N GLN A 153 11.75 36.46 -6.12
CA GLN A 153 11.84 37.92 -6.09
C GLN A 153 10.46 38.59 -6.22
N ASP A 154 9.61 38.13 -7.14
CA ASP A 154 8.22 38.60 -7.30
C ASP A 154 7.41 38.38 -6.01
N LEU A 155 7.46 37.19 -5.42
CA LEU A 155 6.76 36.90 -4.16
C LEU A 155 7.21 37.81 -3.02
N ARG A 156 8.52 38.07 -2.89
CA ARG A 156 9.06 38.99 -1.87
C ARG A 156 8.58 40.43 -2.07
N LEU A 157 8.55 40.92 -3.32
CA LEU A 157 8.05 42.26 -3.63
C LEU A 157 6.56 42.39 -3.34
N ARG A 158 5.75 41.40 -3.74
CA ARG A 158 4.31 41.38 -3.45
C ARG A 158 4.03 41.32 -1.96
N LEU A 159 4.77 40.49 -1.23
CA LEU A 159 4.64 40.37 0.22
C LEU A 159 4.93 41.71 0.90
N LYS A 160 6.06 42.35 0.56
CA LYS A 160 6.43 43.66 1.10
C LYS A 160 5.35 44.71 0.85
N ASN A 161 4.79 44.76 -0.36
CA ASN A 161 3.74 45.71 -0.71
C ASN A 161 2.43 45.43 0.07
N ALA A 162 2.06 44.15 0.23
CA ALA A 162 0.88 43.75 1.00
C ALA A 162 1.04 44.09 2.50
N GLU A 163 2.23 43.86 3.08
CA GLU A 163 2.52 44.24 4.47
C GLU A 163 2.45 45.75 4.67
N GLN A 164 3.04 46.55 3.76
CA GLN A 164 2.91 48.01 3.82
C GLN A 164 1.46 48.49 3.71
N MET A 165 0.65 47.82 2.88
CA MET A 165 -0.78 48.15 2.75
C MET A 165 -1.54 47.80 4.04
N ARG A 166 -1.28 46.63 4.62
CA ARG A 166 -1.86 46.20 5.91
C ARG A 166 -1.54 47.22 6.99
N ASP A 167 -0.28 47.64 7.12
CA ASP A 167 0.16 48.56 8.17
C ASP A 167 -0.49 49.95 7.99
N ARG A 168 -0.70 50.39 6.74
CA ARG A 168 -1.45 51.62 6.44
C ARG A 168 -2.93 51.50 6.80
N LEU A 169 -3.57 50.37 6.46
CA LEU A 169 -4.97 50.10 6.81
C LEU A 169 -5.16 50.05 8.32
N ALA A 170 -4.25 49.41 9.05
CA ALA A 170 -4.26 49.40 10.52
C ALA A 170 -4.14 50.81 11.10
N ALA A 171 -3.21 51.63 10.61
CA ALA A 171 -3.07 53.02 11.05
C ALA A 171 -4.28 53.91 10.69
N LEU A 172 -5.00 53.60 9.61
CA LEU A 172 -6.25 54.28 9.24
C LEU A 172 -7.40 53.85 10.15
N ALA A 173 -7.48 52.57 10.51
CA ALA A 173 -8.49 52.04 11.44
C ALA A 173 -8.38 52.72 12.81
N GLU A 174 -7.15 52.90 13.32
CA GLU A 174 -6.88 53.59 14.59
C GLU A 174 -7.31 55.07 14.62
N ARG A 175 -7.40 55.72 13.45
CA ARG A 175 -7.71 57.15 13.31
C ARG A 175 -9.13 57.44 12.85
N ALA A 176 -9.93 56.42 12.53
CA ALA A 176 -11.25 56.59 11.99
C ALA A 176 -12.29 56.81 13.10
N ASP A 177 -12.98 57.94 13.06
CA ASP A 177 -14.02 58.30 14.05
C ASP A 177 -15.43 57.81 13.66
N ASP A 178 -15.64 57.40 12.40
CA ASP A 178 -16.91 56.88 11.90
C ASP A 178 -16.95 55.34 11.96
N MET A 179 -17.95 54.79 12.67
CA MET A 179 -18.15 53.35 12.84
C MET A 179 -18.26 52.61 11.51
N LYS A 180 -18.90 53.22 10.51
CA LYS A 180 -19.03 52.59 9.18
C LYS A 180 -17.69 52.52 8.48
N ALA A 181 -16.92 53.60 8.49
CA ALA A 181 -15.56 53.63 7.97
C ALA A 181 -14.63 52.61 8.67
N VAL A 182 -14.71 52.48 9.99
CA VAL A 182 -13.95 51.47 10.76
C VAL A 182 -14.27 50.05 10.28
N LEU A 183 -15.57 49.70 10.17
CA LEU A 183 -15.97 48.36 9.73
C LEU A 183 -15.51 48.03 8.31
N ASP A 184 -15.51 49.01 7.41
CA ASP A 184 -15.04 48.82 6.03
C ASP A 184 -13.50 48.68 5.97
N ILE A 185 -12.76 49.44 6.78
CA ILE A 185 -11.30 49.29 6.90
C ILE A 185 -10.94 47.92 7.49
N GLU A 186 -11.64 47.46 8.54
CA GLU A 186 -11.41 46.15 9.16
C GLU A 186 -11.63 44.98 8.19
N ARG A 187 -12.65 45.06 7.32
CA ARG A 187 -12.88 44.06 6.27
C ARG A 187 -11.71 43.99 5.28
N GLU A 188 -11.25 45.14 4.80
CA GLU A 188 -10.09 45.19 3.89
C GLU A 188 -8.80 44.77 4.60
N LEU A 189 -8.62 45.15 5.87
CA LEU A 189 -7.49 44.74 6.68
C LEU A 189 -7.44 43.21 6.83
N GLY A 190 -8.58 42.56 7.09
CA GLY A 190 -8.71 41.11 7.11
C GLY A 190 -8.30 40.47 5.78
N ARG A 191 -8.81 40.99 4.66
CA ARG A 191 -8.48 40.49 3.31
C ARG A 191 -6.98 40.64 2.97
N VAL A 192 -6.38 41.78 3.28
CA VAL A 192 -4.95 42.01 3.05
C VAL A 192 -4.10 41.13 3.97
N THR A 193 -4.54 40.91 5.22
CA THR A 193 -3.86 40.01 6.15
C THR A 193 -3.84 38.58 5.62
N GLU A 194 -4.96 38.05 5.15
CA GLU A 194 -5.01 36.73 4.51
C GLU A 194 -4.07 36.63 3.29
N THR A 195 -3.99 37.71 2.50
CA THR A 195 -3.07 37.80 1.36
C THR A 195 -1.60 37.74 1.81
N VAL A 196 -1.22 38.47 2.87
CA VAL A 196 0.12 38.44 3.46
C VAL A 196 0.47 37.03 3.91
N GLU A 197 -0.39 36.36 4.66
CA GLU A 197 -0.15 35.01 5.17
C GLU A 197 -0.03 33.98 4.03
N THR A 198 -0.86 34.12 3.00
CA THR A 198 -0.77 33.28 1.79
C THR A 198 0.57 33.47 1.06
N LEU A 199 1.02 34.72 0.88
CA LEU A 199 2.29 35.02 0.23
C LEU A 199 3.49 34.53 1.04
N LYS A 200 3.45 34.67 2.37
CA LYS A 200 4.45 34.10 3.28
C LYS A 200 4.54 32.59 3.14
N GLY A 201 3.42 31.89 3.19
CA GLY A 201 3.39 30.43 3.04
C GLY A 201 3.96 29.97 1.70
N LYS A 202 3.61 30.65 0.60
CA LYS A 202 4.17 30.36 -0.73
C LYS A 202 5.67 30.60 -0.80
N LEU A 203 6.15 31.71 -0.24
CA LEU A 203 7.58 32.03 -0.21
C LEU A 203 8.36 30.99 0.60
N GLN A 204 7.88 30.64 1.79
CA GLN A 204 8.51 29.64 2.65
C GLN A 204 8.57 28.25 1.98
N ALA A 205 7.50 27.83 1.30
CA ALA A 205 7.49 26.56 0.57
C ALA A 205 8.50 26.53 -0.59
N LEU A 206 8.65 27.65 -1.30
CA LEU A 206 9.61 27.78 -2.39
C LEU A 206 11.05 27.81 -1.87
N GLU A 207 11.31 28.54 -0.77
CA GLU A 207 12.61 28.55 -0.10
C GLU A 207 13.00 27.15 0.40
N HIS A 208 12.06 26.39 0.97
CA HIS A 208 12.29 25.00 1.34
C HIS A 208 12.61 24.12 0.13
N SER A 209 11.95 24.36 -1.02
CA SER A 209 12.22 23.62 -2.27
C SER A 209 13.57 23.96 -2.89
N VAL A 210 14.11 25.15 -2.61
CA VAL A 210 15.47 25.53 -3.01
C VAL A 210 16.51 24.88 -2.08
N ALA A 211 16.22 24.79 -0.79
CA ALA A 211 17.10 24.15 0.18
C ALA A 211 17.17 22.62 -0.01
N PHE A 212 16.05 21.99 -0.34
CA PHE A 212 15.93 20.54 -0.48
C PHE A 212 15.41 20.13 -1.85
N SER A 213 16.13 19.22 -2.48
CA SER A 213 15.71 18.54 -3.70
C SER A 213 14.87 17.30 -3.38
N THR A 214 13.96 16.95 -4.29
CA THR A 214 13.09 15.77 -4.14
C THR A 214 13.61 14.62 -4.98
N ILE A 215 13.73 13.43 -4.40
CA ILE A 215 14.00 12.20 -5.15
C ILE A 215 12.84 11.24 -4.90
N THR A 216 12.13 10.89 -5.97
CA THR A 216 11.08 9.88 -5.98
C THR A 216 11.65 8.61 -6.59
N VAL A 217 11.56 7.50 -5.88
CA VAL A 217 12.05 6.20 -6.31
C VAL A 217 10.88 5.23 -6.37
N HIS A 218 10.66 4.65 -7.54
CA HIS A 218 9.73 3.55 -7.77
C HIS A 218 10.51 2.26 -7.91
N LEU A 219 10.12 1.24 -7.15
CA LEU A 219 10.79 -0.04 -7.10
C LEU A 219 9.89 -1.10 -7.73
N ASN A 220 10.48 -1.93 -8.59
CA ASN A 220 9.86 -3.14 -9.10
C ASN A 220 10.75 -4.32 -8.78
N SER A 221 10.18 -5.51 -8.61
CA SER A 221 10.94 -6.75 -8.51
C SER A 221 10.38 -7.79 -9.45
N PRO A 222 11.24 -8.51 -10.21
CA PRO A 222 10.80 -9.62 -11.03
C PRO A 222 10.44 -10.85 -10.19
N ILE A 223 10.80 -10.86 -8.91
CA ILE A 223 10.51 -11.94 -7.96
C ILE A 223 9.27 -11.53 -7.15
N PRO A 224 8.27 -12.41 -6.97
CA PRO A 224 7.15 -12.15 -6.07
C PRO A 224 7.66 -11.76 -4.67
N GLN A 225 7.37 -10.52 -4.28
CA GLN A 225 7.72 -9.98 -2.96
C GLN A 225 6.66 -10.28 -1.90
N ALA A 226 5.60 -11.00 -2.28
CA ALA A 226 4.57 -11.40 -1.34
C ALA A 226 5.16 -12.39 -0.33
N GLU A 227 4.94 -12.14 0.95
CA GLU A 227 5.05 -13.17 1.97
C GLU A 227 4.21 -14.36 1.47
N TRP A 228 4.83 -15.53 1.35
CA TRP A 228 4.14 -16.77 1.03
C TRP A 228 3.11 -17.04 2.12
N THR A 229 1.90 -16.52 1.95
CA THR A 229 0.80 -16.80 2.84
C THR A 229 0.29 -18.16 2.43
N VAL A 230 0.52 -19.17 3.28
CA VAL A 230 -0.06 -20.50 3.08
C VAL A 230 -1.57 -20.30 2.98
N GLU A 231 -2.12 -20.56 1.80
CA GLU A 231 -3.55 -20.56 1.60
C GLU A 231 -4.11 -21.80 2.28
N ILE A 232 -4.89 -21.60 3.33
CA ILE A 232 -5.52 -22.68 4.09
C ILE A 232 -6.75 -23.13 3.29
N PRO A 233 -6.80 -24.33 2.69
CA PRO A 233 -7.89 -24.72 1.79
C PRO A 233 -9.22 -25.01 2.54
N PHE A 234 -9.22 -24.92 3.87
CA PHE A 234 -10.37 -25.22 4.70
C PHE A 234 -11.18 -23.96 5.01
N ARG A 235 -12.25 -23.74 4.22
CA ARG A 235 -13.11 -22.55 4.33
C ARG A 235 -13.55 -22.24 5.76
N TRP A 236 -13.88 -23.25 6.56
CA TRP A 236 -14.35 -23.02 7.93
C TRP A 236 -13.29 -22.38 8.84
N VAL A 237 -12.00 -22.68 8.61
CA VAL A 237 -10.90 -22.09 9.38
C VAL A 237 -10.83 -20.58 9.15
N TYR A 238 -11.09 -20.11 7.91
CA TYR A 238 -11.18 -18.68 7.60
C TYR A 238 -12.37 -17.97 8.23
N THR A 239 -13.38 -18.72 8.63
CA THR A 239 -14.56 -18.16 9.31
C THR A 239 -14.39 -18.07 10.83
N LEU A 240 -13.31 -18.62 11.38
CA LEU A 240 -13.01 -18.46 12.80
C LEU A 240 -12.70 -17.00 13.10
N GLY A 241 -13.24 -16.48 14.21
CA GLY A 241 -13.02 -15.09 14.60
C GLY A 241 -13.73 -14.05 13.73
N GLN A 242 -14.38 -14.44 12.62
CA GLN A 242 -15.15 -13.49 11.81
C GLN A 242 -16.32 -12.89 12.58
N GLY A 243 -16.92 -13.61 13.54
CA GLY A 243 -17.97 -13.05 14.42
C GLY A 243 -17.48 -11.90 15.32
N LEU A 244 -16.17 -11.77 15.49
CA LEU A 244 -15.51 -10.66 16.19
C LEU A 244 -15.24 -9.47 15.26
N ILE A 245 -14.96 -9.72 13.97
CA ILE A 245 -14.42 -8.74 13.01
C ILE A 245 -15.50 -8.20 12.05
N ALA A 246 -16.45 -9.05 11.64
CA ALA A 246 -17.49 -8.76 10.67
C ALA A 246 -18.87 -9.02 11.28
N ARG A 247 -19.93 -8.45 10.66
CA ARG A 247 -21.30 -8.56 11.17
C ARG A 247 -21.67 -10.04 11.40
N PRO A 248 -22.16 -10.40 12.60
CA PRO A 248 -22.47 -11.79 12.99
C PRO A 248 -23.63 -12.43 12.20
N ASP A 249 -24.29 -11.66 11.34
CA ASP A 249 -25.58 -12.00 10.73
C ASP A 249 -25.47 -12.47 9.28
N ALA A 250 -24.26 -12.59 8.72
CA ALA A 250 -24.11 -13.18 7.39
C ALA A 250 -24.72 -14.60 7.39
N GLN A 251 -25.74 -14.81 6.54
CA GLN A 251 -26.33 -16.14 6.35
C GLN A 251 -25.24 -17.10 5.89
N GLU A 252 -24.93 -18.10 6.72
CA GLU A 252 -24.01 -19.16 6.32
C GLU A 252 -24.73 -20.07 5.30
N PRO A 253 -24.05 -20.47 4.21
CA PRO A 253 -24.64 -21.35 3.23
C PRO A 253 -25.00 -22.69 3.88
N HIS A 254 -26.25 -23.13 3.73
CA HIS A 254 -26.70 -24.43 4.19
C HIS A 254 -25.82 -25.54 3.59
N VAL A 255 -25.25 -26.40 4.44
CA VAL A 255 -24.39 -27.53 4.02
C VAL A 255 -25.18 -28.84 4.13
N PRO A 256 -25.73 -29.40 3.02
CA PRO A 256 -26.69 -30.50 3.08
C PRO A 256 -26.14 -31.82 3.64
N SER A 257 -24.82 -31.97 3.75
CA SER A 257 -24.18 -33.17 4.30
C SER A 257 -24.08 -33.18 5.83
N LEU A 258 -24.42 -32.08 6.50
CA LEU A 258 -24.31 -31.93 7.96
C LEU A 258 -25.70 -31.87 8.62
N ARG A 259 -26.56 -32.87 8.38
CA ARG A 259 -28.00 -32.92 8.77
C ARG A 259 -28.30 -33.31 10.23
N ARG A 260 -27.41 -33.04 11.18
CA ARG A 260 -27.54 -33.58 12.56
C ARG A 260 -26.98 -32.65 13.62
N ARG A 261 -27.86 -32.10 14.46
CA ARG A 261 -27.54 -31.10 15.49
C ARG A 261 -26.43 -31.55 16.46
N ILE A 262 -25.66 -30.57 16.96
CA ILE A 262 -24.69 -30.73 18.05
C ILE A 262 -25.44 -30.64 19.38
N VAL A 263 -25.26 -31.61 20.27
CA VAL A 263 -25.96 -31.64 21.56
C VAL A 263 -25.03 -31.11 22.65
N PHE A 264 -25.54 -30.20 23.46
CA PHE A 264 -24.85 -29.62 24.62
C PHE A 264 -25.84 -28.91 25.54
N LYS A 265 -25.48 -28.78 26.82
CA LYS A 265 -26.21 -27.97 27.80
C LYS A 265 -25.79 -26.51 27.66
N ALA A 266 -26.76 -25.60 27.46
CA ALA A 266 -26.45 -24.17 27.41
C ALA A 266 -25.84 -23.70 28.75
N PRO A 267 -24.82 -22.83 28.73
CA PRO A 267 -24.27 -22.26 29.96
C PRO A 267 -25.34 -21.41 30.68
N ALA A 268 -25.23 -21.31 32.00
CA ALA A 268 -26.12 -20.44 32.78
C ALA A 268 -26.00 -18.98 32.30
N GLY A 269 -27.13 -18.28 32.16
CA GLY A 269 -27.17 -16.89 31.66
C GLY A 269 -27.13 -16.75 30.13
N PHE A 270 -27.10 -17.85 29.37
CA PHE A 270 -27.12 -17.83 27.90
C PHE A 270 -28.46 -18.30 27.33
N VAL A 271 -28.93 -17.64 26.28
CA VAL A 271 -30.12 -18.02 25.52
C VAL A 271 -29.71 -18.46 24.11
N LYS A 272 -30.20 -19.62 23.68
CA LYS A 272 -30.11 -20.08 22.28
C LYS A 272 -31.11 -19.29 21.45
N TYR A 273 -30.63 -18.50 20.49
CA TYR A 273 -31.49 -17.72 19.58
C TYR A 273 -31.49 -18.26 18.15
N TYR A 274 -30.54 -19.14 17.81
CA TYR A 274 -30.50 -19.82 16.53
C TYR A 274 -29.99 -21.24 16.70
N GLU A 275 -30.66 -22.20 16.08
CA GLU A 275 -30.25 -23.59 16.09
C GLU A 275 -30.60 -24.23 14.76
N ALA A 276 -29.60 -24.83 14.12
CA ALA A 276 -29.72 -25.56 12.86
C ALA A 276 -28.89 -26.85 12.92
N ASP A 277 -28.95 -27.64 11.85
CA ASP A 277 -28.37 -28.99 11.82
C ASP A 277 -26.86 -29.05 12.07
N TYR A 278 -26.11 -27.98 11.81
CA TYR A 278 -24.65 -27.96 11.96
C TYR A 278 -24.13 -26.77 12.78
N THR A 279 -25.04 -25.94 13.33
CA THR A 279 -24.66 -24.73 14.03
C THR A 279 -25.66 -24.34 15.11
N SER A 280 -25.19 -23.71 16.18
CA SER A 280 -26.00 -23.15 17.26
C SER A 280 -25.42 -21.81 17.70
N ARG A 281 -26.27 -20.81 17.87
CA ARG A 281 -25.88 -19.47 18.36
C ARG A 281 -26.56 -19.19 19.70
N LEU A 282 -25.77 -18.66 20.63
CA LEU A 282 -26.24 -18.22 21.93
C LEU A 282 -25.74 -16.82 22.23
N MET A 283 -26.44 -16.13 23.12
CA MET A 283 -25.99 -14.86 23.66
C MET A 283 -26.27 -14.76 25.16
N SER A 284 -25.39 -14.08 25.89
CA SER A 284 -25.70 -13.58 27.24
C SER A 284 -26.31 -12.18 27.16
N ALA A 285 -26.98 -11.76 28.24
CA ALA A 285 -27.45 -10.38 28.37
C ALA A 285 -26.29 -9.37 28.37
N ASP A 286 -25.12 -9.79 28.86
CA ASP A 286 -23.91 -8.96 29.02
C ASP A 286 -23.06 -8.85 27.74
N GLY A 287 -23.60 -9.30 26.60
CA GLY A 287 -22.98 -9.10 25.30
C GLY A 287 -21.98 -10.18 24.88
N LEU A 288 -21.86 -11.29 25.62
CA LEU A 288 -21.11 -12.46 25.15
C LEU A 288 -21.91 -13.20 24.09
N ARG A 289 -21.23 -13.64 23.04
CA ARG A 289 -21.80 -14.45 21.96
C ARG A 289 -21.09 -15.78 21.89
N VAL A 290 -21.87 -16.84 21.71
CA VAL A 290 -21.37 -18.20 21.52
C VAL A 290 -21.78 -18.71 20.16
N TYR A 291 -20.84 -19.34 19.47
CA TYR A 291 -21.08 -19.97 18.19
C TYR A 291 -20.52 -21.38 18.19
N VAL A 292 -21.41 -22.36 18.08
CA VAL A 292 -21.07 -23.77 18.07
C VAL A 292 -21.27 -24.29 16.66
N ARG A 293 -20.26 -24.89 16.04
CA ARG A 293 -20.32 -25.32 14.64
C ARG A 293 -19.73 -26.72 14.46
N ARG A 294 -20.23 -27.43 13.44
CA ARG A 294 -19.70 -28.70 12.98
C ARG A 294 -19.16 -28.55 11.57
N HIS A 295 -17.97 -29.09 11.35
CA HIS A 295 -17.26 -29.09 10.09
C HIS A 295 -16.93 -30.53 9.69
N ARG A 296 -16.63 -30.74 8.40
CA ARG A 296 -16.10 -32.03 7.94
C ARG A 296 -14.66 -32.19 8.45
N ASN A 297 -14.34 -33.37 8.99
CA ASN A 297 -12.97 -33.75 9.23
C ASN A 297 -12.39 -34.34 7.93
N TYR A 298 -11.52 -33.57 7.27
CA TYR A 298 -10.84 -34.01 6.06
C TYR A 298 -9.72 -34.98 6.44
N ASP A 299 -9.70 -36.14 5.78
CA ASP A 299 -8.67 -37.17 5.95
C ASP A 299 -8.49 -37.68 7.40
N ASN A 300 -9.55 -37.60 8.22
CA ASN A 300 -9.49 -37.93 9.66
C ASN A 300 -8.38 -37.17 10.41
N GLY A 301 -8.12 -35.92 10.05
CA GLY A 301 -7.13 -35.06 10.70
C GLY A 301 -7.25 -35.08 12.23
N SER A 302 -6.10 -35.08 12.91
CA SER A 302 -6.01 -35.19 14.36
C SER A 302 -6.47 -33.91 15.07
N LEU A 303 -6.80 -34.04 16.36
CA LEU A 303 -7.11 -32.89 17.20
C LEU A 303 -5.95 -31.87 17.25
N GLU A 304 -4.72 -32.37 17.34
CA GLU A 304 -3.49 -31.55 17.29
C GLU A 304 -3.40 -30.74 16.00
N PHE A 305 -3.63 -31.40 14.85
CA PHE A 305 -3.60 -30.74 13.55
C PHE A 305 -4.63 -29.61 13.47
N TRP A 306 -5.89 -29.89 13.82
CA TRP A 306 -6.97 -28.90 13.70
C TRP A 306 -6.82 -27.76 14.69
N SER A 307 -6.42 -28.03 15.94
CA SER A 307 -6.18 -27.00 16.94
C SER A 307 -4.98 -26.12 16.60
N GLY A 308 -3.87 -26.70 16.13
CA GLY A 308 -2.70 -25.95 15.68
C GLY A 308 -2.99 -25.09 14.46
N LEU A 309 -3.71 -25.62 13.47
CA LEU A 309 -4.10 -24.87 12.28
C LEU A 309 -5.06 -23.71 12.59
N ALA A 310 -6.07 -23.96 13.42
CA ALA A 310 -7.01 -22.93 13.86
C ALA A 310 -6.31 -21.82 14.65
N ARG A 311 -5.41 -22.17 15.56
CA ARG A 311 -4.61 -21.21 16.32
C ARG A 311 -3.76 -20.36 15.39
N ARG A 312 -3.03 -20.98 14.47
CA ARG A 312 -2.20 -20.28 13.48
C ARG A 312 -3.03 -19.28 12.67
N ALA A 313 -4.18 -19.71 12.15
CA ALA A 313 -5.06 -18.86 11.37
C ALA A 313 -5.57 -17.65 12.18
N LEU A 314 -5.93 -17.86 13.45
CA LEU A 314 -6.43 -16.79 14.32
C LEU A 314 -5.34 -15.81 14.78
N VAL A 315 -4.11 -16.28 15.01
CA VAL A 315 -2.97 -15.43 15.35
C VAL A 315 -2.48 -14.65 14.13
N GLU A 316 -2.17 -15.35 13.03
CA GLU A 316 -1.54 -14.75 11.85
C GLU A 316 -2.52 -13.89 11.03
N LYS A 317 -3.74 -14.39 10.78
CA LYS A 317 -4.73 -13.70 9.95
C LYS A 317 -5.78 -12.95 10.78
N GLY A 318 -6.17 -13.51 11.92
CA GLY A 318 -7.20 -12.94 12.79
C GLY A 318 -6.68 -11.85 13.74
N GLY A 319 -5.36 -11.75 13.96
CA GLY A 319 -4.77 -10.81 14.91
C GLY A 319 -5.23 -11.04 16.36
N ILE A 320 -5.60 -12.28 16.71
CA ILE A 320 -6.03 -12.65 18.06
C ILE A 320 -4.89 -13.41 18.73
N ALA A 321 -4.29 -12.82 19.76
CA ALA A 321 -3.24 -13.48 20.53
C ALA A 321 -3.87 -14.62 21.35
N LEU A 322 -3.66 -15.87 20.93
CA LEU A 322 -4.17 -17.09 21.58
C LEU A 322 -3.07 -17.80 22.36
N GLY A 323 -3.40 -18.21 23.58
CA GLY A 323 -2.59 -19.12 24.38
C GLY A 323 -2.43 -20.50 23.75
N GLU A 324 -1.63 -21.35 24.39
CA GLU A 324 -1.47 -22.75 23.98
C GLU A 324 -2.74 -23.56 24.25
N PRO A 325 -2.99 -24.64 23.48
CA PRO A 325 -4.12 -25.53 23.71
C PRO A 325 -4.08 -26.22 25.08
N GLU A 326 -5.15 -26.06 25.86
CA GLU A 326 -5.37 -26.78 27.12
C GLU A 326 -6.29 -27.98 26.87
N ALA A 327 -5.83 -29.19 27.20
CA ALA A 327 -6.64 -30.39 27.07
C ALA A 327 -7.72 -30.45 28.16
N SER A 328 -8.97 -30.70 27.76
CA SER A 328 -10.11 -30.89 28.65
C SER A 328 -10.89 -32.13 28.23
N GLU A 329 -11.23 -33.00 29.20
CA GLU A 329 -12.05 -34.19 28.97
C GLU A 329 -13.55 -33.82 28.90
N LEU A 330 -14.20 -34.30 27.84
CA LEU A 330 -15.64 -34.18 27.61
C LEU A 330 -16.39 -35.32 28.33
N THR A 331 -17.69 -35.13 28.58
CA THR A 331 -18.52 -36.14 29.27
C THR A 331 -18.66 -37.46 28.51
N ASN A 332 -18.32 -37.47 27.22
CA ASN A 332 -18.30 -38.67 26.38
C ASN A 332 -16.92 -39.36 26.33
N GLY A 333 -15.97 -38.97 27.20
CA GLY A 333 -14.62 -39.54 27.29
C GLY A 333 -13.66 -39.08 26.20
N ARG A 334 -14.07 -38.16 25.31
CA ARG A 334 -13.17 -37.55 24.30
C ARG A 334 -12.47 -36.32 24.85
N THR A 335 -11.38 -35.94 24.20
CA THR A 335 -10.61 -34.75 24.56
C THR A 335 -10.98 -33.56 23.67
N ALA A 336 -11.08 -32.38 24.26
CA ALA A 336 -11.16 -31.10 23.58
C ALA A 336 -9.95 -30.24 23.91
N HIS A 337 -9.51 -29.45 22.94
CA HIS A 337 -8.49 -28.42 23.09
C HIS A 337 -9.17 -27.07 23.28
N ILE A 338 -8.90 -26.42 24.40
CA ILE A 338 -9.45 -25.11 24.75
C ILE A 338 -8.32 -24.08 24.70
N MET A 339 -8.52 -22.99 23.98
CA MET A 339 -7.58 -21.88 23.84
C MET A 339 -8.30 -20.58 24.18
N GLN A 340 -7.60 -19.70 24.89
CA GLN A 340 -8.08 -18.38 25.26
C GLN A 340 -7.16 -17.32 24.69
N GLY A 341 -7.74 -16.21 24.27
CA GLY A 341 -7.01 -15.10 23.71
C GLY A 341 -7.67 -13.77 23.99
N ARG A 342 -6.90 -12.71 23.78
CA ARG A 342 -7.38 -11.33 23.89
C ARG A 342 -7.00 -10.56 22.65
N ARG A 343 -7.84 -9.62 22.26
CA ARG A 343 -7.59 -8.66 21.20
C ARG A 343 -8.07 -7.29 21.63
N ARG A 344 -7.22 -6.29 21.46
CA ARG A 344 -7.58 -4.89 21.68
C ARG A 344 -8.24 -4.34 20.43
N MET A 345 -9.47 -3.83 20.56
CA MET A 345 -10.19 -3.16 19.48
C MET A 345 -10.47 -1.71 19.90
N GLY A 346 -9.62 -0.79 19.46
CA GLY A 346 -9.67 0.61 19.90
C GLY A 346 -9.34 0.74 21.39
N ARG A 347 -10.33 1.13 22.20
CA ARG A 347 -10.23 1.26 23.66
C ARG A 347 -10.81 0.07 24.43
N GLU A 348 -11.40 -0.90 23.74
CA GLU A 348 -12.07 -2.04 24.36
C GLU A 348 -11.18 -3.29 24.27
N ASP A 349 -11.08 -4.00 25.37
CA ASP A 349 -10.43 -5.31 25.44
C ASP A 349 -11.48 -6.39 25.24
N VAL A 350 -11.31 -7.17 24.18
CA VAL A 350 -12.21 -8.25 23.82
C VAL A 350 -11.52 -9.59 24.04
N ALA A 351 -12.19 -10.48 24.76
CA ALA A 351 -11.72 -11.84 24.95
C ALA A 351 -12.33 -12.78 23.92
N TYR A 352 -11.58 -13.82 23.61
CA TYR A 352 -11.96 -14.85 22.67
C TYR A 352 -11.61 -16.23 23.25
N LEU A 353 -12.56 -17.15 23.21
CA LEU A 353 -12.44 -18.52 23.68
C LEU A 353 -12.76 -19.45 22.51
N LEU A 354 -11.86 -20.39 22.23
CA LEU A 354 -12.04 -21.41 21.20
C LEU A 354 -11.89 -22.78 21.85
N ALA A 355 -12.89 -23.64 21.72
CA ALA A 355 -12.74 -25.07 21.98
C ALA A 355 -12.89 -25.86 20.68
N ILE A 356 -12.01 -26.84 20.48
CA ILE A 356 -12.03 -27.74 19.33
C ILE A 356 -12.01 -29.17 19.86
N TRP A 357 -12.83 -30.04 19.28
CA TRP A 357 -12.66 -31.47 19.38
C TRP A 357 -13.04 -32.11 18.04
N SER A 358 -12.62 -33.34 17.81
CA SER A 358 -12.84 -34.01 16.53
C SER A 358 -13.11 -35.50 16.68
N ASP A 359 -13.74 -36.06 15.67
CA ASP A 359 -13.72 -37.50 15.38
C ASP A 359 -13.40 -37.77 13.92
N LYS A 360 -13.44 -39.05 13.54
CA LYS A 360 -13.18 -39.50 12.17
C LYS A 360 -13.96 -38.69 11.12
N GLY A 361 -15.23 -38.35 11.39
CA GLY A 361 -16.07 -37.68 10.40
C GLY A 361 -16.07 -36.16 10.51
N HIS A 362 -15.91 -35.61 11.71
CA HIS A 362 -16.23 -34.21 11.98
C HIS A 362 -15.27 -33.51 12.92
N VAL A 363 -15.14 -32.20 12.73
CA VAL A 363 -14.51 -31.27 13.66
C VAL A 363 -15.60 -30.39 14.25
N TYR A 364 -15.57 -30.19 15.55
CA TYR A 364 -16.54 -29.40 16.28
C TYR A 364 -15.83 -28.21 16.89
N THR A 365 -16.38 -27.02 16.69
CA THR A 365 -15.81 -25.76 17.20
C THR A 365 -16.82 -25.08 18.10
N TRP A 366 -16.36 -24.59 19.24
CA TRP A 366 -17.08 -23.66 20.11
C TRP A 366 -16.29 -22.37 20.16
N GLU A 367 -16.88 -21.29 19.67
CA GLU A 367 -16.31 -19.95 19.75
C GLU A 367 -17.12 -19.12 20.71
N THR A 368 -16.47 -18.42 21.64
CA THR A 368 -17.11 -17.38 22.44
C THR A 368 -16.30 -16.11 22.35
N TRP A 369 -16.98 -14.98 22.22
CA TRP A 369 -16.34 -13.68 22.19
C TRP A 369 -17.23 -12.60 22.79
N GLY A 370 -16.60 -11.52 23.24
CA GLY A 370 -17.24 -10.36 23.83
C GLY A 370 -16.36 -9.67 24.87
N PRO A 371 -16.90 -8.75 25.68
CA PRO A 371 -16.12 -7.99 26.66
C PRO A 371 -15.25 -8.89 27.54
N ALA A 372 -13.97 -8.54 27.71
CA ALA A 372 -13.03 -9.41 28.41
C ALA A 372 -13.41 -9.68 29.86
N GLU A 373 -13.97 -8.68 30.55
CA GLU A 373 -14.44 -8.80 31.93
C GLU A 373 -15.61 -9.80 32.05
N GLU A 374 -16.58 -9.73 31.15
CA GLU A 374 -17.74 -10.62 31.15
C GLU A 374 -17.33 -12.05 30.79
N MET A 375 -16.36 -12.23 29.89
CA MET A 375 -15.79 -13.54 29.58
C MET A 375 -15.18 -14.20 30.81
N GLU A 376 -14.44 -13.44 31.62
CA GLU A 376 -13.77 -13.96 32.82
C GLU A 376 -14.79 -14.48 33.84
N LYS A 377 -15.89 -13.74 34.05
CA LYS A 377 -17.01 -14.15 34.92
C LYS A 377 -17.71 -15.41 34.38
N ALA A 378 -17.92 -15.49 33.07
CA ALA A 378 -18.65 -16.59 32.42
C ALA A 378 -17.81 -17.85 32.18
N LEU A 379 -16.48 -17.78 32.31
CA LEU A 379 -15.56 -18.85 31.91
C LEU A 379 -15.86 -20.22 32.56
N PRO A 380 -16.19 -20.33 33.87
CA PRO A 380 -16.52 -21.62 34.46
C PRO A 380 -17.80 -22.24 33.87
N ALA A 381 -18.82 -21.43 33.60
CA ALA A 381 -20.06 -21.88 32.99
C ALA A 381 -19.85 -22.32 31.53
N LEU A 382 -19.05 -21.57 30.77
CA LEU A 382 -18.68 -21.89 29.40
C LEU A 382 -17.90 -23.21 29.32
N ARG A 383 -16.89 -23.40 30.18
CA ARG A 383 -16.11 -24.65 30.24
C ARG A 383 -17.00 -25.85 30.56
N ASN A 384 -17.92 -25.71 31.53
CA ASN A 384 -18.88 -26.77 31.84
C ASN A 384 -19.80 -27.09 30.66
N ALA A 385 -20.28 -26.09 29.93
CA ALA A 385 -21.10 -26.30 28.74
C ALA A 385 -20.31 -27.03 27.63
N ILE A 386 -19.06 -26.62 27.36
CA ILE A 386 -18.16 -27.26 26.40
C ILE A 386 -18.00 -28.75 26.75
N ARG A 387 -17.80 -29.09 28.02
CA ARG A 387 -17.65 -30.50 28.46
C ARG A 387 -18.85 -31.38 28.11
N THR A 388 -20.05 -30.81 28.03
CA THR A 388 -21.27 -31.56 27.68
C THR A 388 -21.48 -31.75 26.18
N MET A 389 -20.61 -31.16 25.34
CA MET A 389 -20.73 -31.29 23.89
C MET A 389 -20.54 -32.74 23.43
N HIS A 390 -21.49 -33.22 22.65
CA HIS A 390 -21.39 -34.53 22.00
C HIS A 390 -22.16 -34.57 20.70
N ALA A 391 -21.86 -35.62 19.92
CA ALA A 391 -22.57 -35.93 18.71
C ALA A 391 -23.79 -36.82 19.01
N PRO A 392 -24.89 -36.69 18.25
CA PRO A 392 -26.19 -37.29 18.61
C PRO A 392 -26.24 -38.83 18.55
N TRP A 393 -25.19 -39.51 18.07
CA TRP A 393 -25.12 -40.98 18.11
C TRP A 393 -24.66 -41.53 19.48
N TYR A 394 -24.31 -40.66 20.42
CA TYR A 394 -23.88 -41.06 21.77
C TYR A 394 -25.03 -41.17 22.79
N ASP A 395 -26.27 -40.89 22.41
CA ASP A 395 -27.44 -40.95 23.31
C ASP A 395 -27.95 -42.39 23.60
N PHE A 396 -27.31 -43.44 23.06
CA PHE A 396 -27.75 -44.84 23.20
C PHE A 396 -26.95 -45.69 24.21
N LEU A 397 -26.15 -45.08 25.10
CA LEU A 397 -25.31 -45.82 26.06
C LEU A 397 -25.37 -45.30 27.50
N PHE A 398 -26.58 -45.02 28.01
CA PHE A 398 -26.82 -44.90 29.45
C PHE A 398 -28.11 -45.60 29.85
#